data_AF-G2FIA6-F1
#
_entry.id   AF-G2FIA6-F1
#
_cell.length_a   1.000
_cell.length_b   1.000
_cell.length_c   1.000
_cell.angle_alpha   90.00
_cell.angle_beta   90.00
_cell.angle_gamma   90.00
#
_symmetry.space_group_name_H-M   'P 1'
#
loop_
_entity.id
_entity.type
_entity.pdbx_description
1 polymer ?
#
loop_
_entity_poly.entity_id
_entity_poly.type
_entity_poly.pdbx_seq_one_letter_code
_entity_poly.pdbx_strand_id
1 'polypeptide(L)'
;MGEAIKAVLRRSASKAKQAAVAVSGSAVITKVISMPAALSDQELESQIQLEADQYIPYPLEEVNIDFEVLGTSEKNPELMDVLLAASRSENVDDRVAVLELAGLTAAIVDVEAYAMENACSQLVDQLPEHGVDQTIAVADIGATTTTLNVLHNNKIIYTREQNFGGRQLTEEIQRRYGLSLEEAGMAKRQGGLPDNYVPEVLEPFKEAMAQQVSRSLQFFFSSSAYSSVEHIVLAGGSSSIPGVDELIEEKLSTPASVANPFANMSVSSKVKPQALSADAPALMIACGLALRSFD
;
A
#
# COMPACT_ATOMS: atom_id res chain seq x y z
N MET A 1 17.87 8.53 7.67
CA MET A 1 16.90 8.43 6.54
C MET A 1 17.15 9.48 5.46
N GLY A 2 17.25 10.78 5.78
CA GLY A 2 17.48 11.83 4.75
C GLY A 2 18.69 11.60 3.83
N GLU A 3 19.80 11.05 4.33
CA GLU A 3 20.97 10.69 3.49
C GLU A 3 20.66 9.58 2.48
N ALA A 4 19.84 8.59 2.85
CA ALA A 4 19.43 7.53 1.96
C ALA A 4 18.56 8.08 0.82
N ILE A 5 17.66 9.02 1.12
CA ILE A 5 16.85 9.72 0.10
C ILE A 5 17.76 10.54 -0.84
N LYS A 6 18.75 11.28 -0.31
CA LYS A 6 19.75 11.97 -1.14
C LYS A 6 20.48 11.02 -2.07
N ALA A 7 20.86 9.84 -1.58
CA ALA A 7 21.52 8.82 -2.39
C ALA A 7 20.60 8.31 -3.50
N VAL A 8 19.32 8.05 -3.19
CA VAL A 8 18.32 7.65 -4.20
C VAL A 8 18.10 8.72 -5.25
N LEU A 9 17.97 9.99 -4.87
CA LEU A 9 17.85 11.12 -5.83
C LEU A 9 19.05 11.21 -6.78
N ARG A 10 20.27 11.02 -6.26
CA ARG A 10 21.48 10.98 -7.08
C ARG A 10 21.48 9.79 -8.04
N ARG A 11 21.05 8.61 -7.57
CA ARG A 11 20.99 7.38 -8.37
C ARG A 11 19.90 7.42 -9.44
N SER A 12 18.74 8.01 -9.15
CA SER A 12 17.65 8.18 -10.11
C SER A 12 17.91 9.29 -11.13
N ALA A 13 18.89 10.16 -10.86
CA ALA A 13 19.22 11.35 -11.65
C ALA A 13 18.01 12.28 -11.88
N SER A 14 17.03 12.23 -10.95
CA SER A 14 15.86 13.11 -11.00
C SER A 14 16.24 14.55 -10.69
N LYS A 15 15.58 15.49 -11.37
CA LYS A 15 15.69 16.93 -11.11
C LYS A 15 14.55 17.46 -10.23
N ALA A 16 13.63 16.59 -9.82
CA ALA A 16 12.49 16.96 -9.00
C ALA A 16 12.94 17.58 -7.68
N LYS A 17 12.19 18.59 -7.24
CA LYS A 17 12.36 19.26 -5.94
C LYS A 17 11.19 19.02 -4.99
N GLN A 18 10.09 18.53 -5.52
CA GLN A 18 8.90 18.16 -4.78
C GLN A 18 8.77 16.64 -4.76
N ALA A 19 8.20 16.12 -3.67
CA ALA A 19 7.89 14.71 -3.53
C ALA A 19 6.54 14.53 -2.82
N ALA A 20 5.84 13.47 -3.18
CA ALA A 20 4.72 12.93 -2.43
C ALA A 20 5.23 11.82 -1.50
N VAL A 21 4.69 11.77 -0.28
CA VAL A 21 4.98 10.74 0.74
C VAL A 21 3.67 10.23 1.31
N ALA A 22 3.66 9.05 1.93
CA ALA A 22 2.46 8.49 2.55
C ALA A 22 2.67 8.13 4.01
N VAL A 23 1.63 8.30 4.82
CA VAL A 23 1.47 7.68 6.14
C VAL A 23 0.75 6.34 6.01
N SER A 24 1.08 5.38 6.88
CA SER A 24 0.42 4.07 6.89
C SER A 24 -1.05 4.22 7.27
N GLY A 25 -1.90 3.34 6.72
CA GLY A 25 -3.33 3.34 7.01
C GLY A 25 -3.63 3.14 8.50
N SER A 26 -2.82 2.39 9.24
CA SER A 26 -2.98 2.22 10.69
C SER A 26 -2.66 3.47 11.51
N ALA A 27 -1.98 4.44 10.92
CA ALA A 27 -1.68 5.75 11.51
C ALA A 27 -2.73 6.81 11.16
N VAL A 28 -3.76 6.46 10.37
CA VAL A 28 -4.80 7.36 9.91
C VAL A 28 -6.16 6.87 10.37
N ILE A 29 -6.99 7.80 10.85
CA ILE A 29 -8.39 7.55 11.14
C ILE A 29 -9.20 8.10 9.98
N THR A 30 -9.92 7.22 9.27
CA THR A 30 -10.83 7.60 8.19
C THR A 30 -12.27 7.40 8.62
N LYS A 31 -13.12 8.43 8.47
CA LYS A 31 -14.54 8.34 8.83
C LYS A 31 -15.41 9.16 7.90
N VAL A 32 -16.51 8.56 7.43
CA VAL A 32 -17.56 9.31 6.73
C VAL A 32 -18.52 9.91 7.76
N ILE A 33 -18.70 11.22 7.69
CA ILE A 33 -19.63 11.99 8.53
C ILE A 33 -20.65 12.71 7.63
N SER A 34 -21.82 13.03 8.17
CA SER A 34 -22.85 13.76 7.43
C SER A 34 -22.91 15.20 7.92
N MET A 35 -22.80 16.15 6.98
CA MET A 35 -22.79 17.59 7.21
C MET A 35 -23.94 18.27 6.45
N PRO A 36 -24.46 19.43 6.88
CA PRO A 36 -25.50 20.13 6.13
C PRO A 36 -25.04 20.52 4.71
N ALA A 37 -25.83 20.18 3.69
CA ALA A 37 -25.47 20.39 2.29
C ALA A 37 -25.39 21.88 1.89
N ALA A 38 -25.94 22.78 2.71
CA ALA A 38 -26.01 24.21 2.45
C ALA A 38 -24.77 25.00 2.90
N LEU A 39 -23.81 24.35 3.58
CA LEU A 39 -22.57 25.00 4.02
C LEU A 39 -21.67 25.33 2.81
N SER A 40 -21.06 26.50 2.83
CA SER A 40 -19.92 26.82 1.95
C SER A 40 -18.64 26.10 2.41
N ASP A 41 -17.64 25.99 1.53
CA ASP A 41 -16.37 25.30 1.84
C ASP A 41 -15.70 25.81 3.12
N GLN A 42 -15.72 27.14 3.35
CA GLN A 42 -15.12 27.76 4.53
C GLN A 42 -15.93 27.47 5.81
N GLU A 43 -17.26 27.45 5.71
CA GLU A 43 -18.13 27.08 6.82
C GLU A 43 -18.00 25.60 7.14
N LEU A 44 -17.86 24.76 6.11
CA LEU A 44 -17.64 23.32 6.25
C LEU A 44 -16.33 23.03 6.98
N GLU A 45 -15.22 23.65 6.57
CA GLU A 45 -13.93 23.50 7.25
C GLU A 45 -14.02 23.92 8.72
N SER A 46 -14.64 25.06 9.00
CA SER A 46 -14.84 25.56 10.37
C SER A 46 -15.70 24.60 11.20
N GLN A 47 -16.77 24.06 10.61
CA GLN A 47 -17.66 23.12 11.28
C GLN A 47 -16.95 21.78 11.54
N ILE A 48 -16.17 21.28 10.59
CA ILE A 48 -15.37 20.06 10.75
C ILE A 48 -14.38 20.24 11.89
N GLN A 49 -13.66 21.37 11.97
CA GLN A 49 -12.74 21.62 13.08
C GLN A 49 -13.43 21.64 14.45
N LEU A 50 -14.66 22.16 14.53
CA LEU A 50 -15.45 22.17 15.77
C LEU A 50 -15.98 20.78 16.16
N GLU A 51 -16.34 19.95 15.18
CA GLU A 51 -16.89 18.61 15.42
C GLU A 51 -15.84 17.51 15.46
N ALA A 52 -14.63 17.77 14.97
CA ALA A 52 -13.54 16.79 14.88
C ALA A 52 -13.18 16.16 16.25
N ASP A 53 -13.29 16.91 17.34
CA ASP A 53 -13.11 16.44 18.73
C ASP A 53 -14.02 15.24 19.07
N GLN A 54 -15.20 15.14 18.44
CA GLN A 54 -16.14 14.04 18.68
C GLN A 54 -15.75 12.76 17.96
N TYR A 55 -14.88 12.85 16.96
CA TYR A 55 -14.52 11.75 16.06
C TYR A 55 -13.08 11.29 16.22
N ILE A 56 -12.21 12.17 16.69
CA ILE A 56 -10.77 11.93 16.81
C ILE A 56 -10.43 11.74 18.29
N PRO A 57 -9.80 10.62 18.68
CA PRO A 57 -9.49 10.30 20.07
C PRO A 57 -8.27 11.06 20.62
N TYR A 58 -7.80 12.08 19.92
CA TYR A 58 -6.58 12.84 20.23
C TYR A 58 -6.89 14.34 20.24
N PRO A 59 -6.12 15.16 20.97
CA PRO A 59 -6.26 16.61 20.92
C PRO A 59 -6.08 17.14 19.49
N LEU A 60 -6.93 18.07 19.05
CA LEU A 60 -6.83 18.66 17.70
C LEU A 60 -5.48 19.35 17.44
N GLU A 61 -4.83 19.86 18.48
CA GLU A 61 -3.50 20.46 18.38
C GLU A 61 -2.40 19.47 17.95
N GLU A 62 -2.62 18.17 18.15
CA GLU A 62 -1.67 17.10 17.83
C GLU A 62 -2.05 16.32 16.56
N VAL A 63 -3.01 16.80 15.78
CA VAL A 63 -3.55 16.07 14.63
C VAL A 63 -3.67 16.96 13.40
N ASN A 64 -3.18 16.44 12.27
CA ASN A 64 -3.52 16.97 10.95
C ASN A 64 -4.81 16.31 10.46
N ILE A 65 -5.75 17.14 10.02
CA ILE A 65 -7.07 16.71 9.54
C ILE A 65 -7.22 17.23 8.12
N ASP A 66 -7.67 16.35 7.23
CA ASP A 66 -8.08 16.70 5.88
C ASP A 66 -9.46 16.08 5.59
N PHE A 67 -10.15 16.62 4.59
CA PHE A 67 -11.49 16.14 4.24
C PHE A 67 -11.79 16.23 2.75
N GLU A 68 -12.68 15.34 2.31
CA GLU A 68 -13.21 15.32 0.94
C GLU A 68 -14.73 15.16 0.96
N VAL A 69 -15.43 16.01 0.20
CA VAL A 69 -16.88 15.92 0.04
C VAL A 69 -17.20 14.80 -0.95
N LEU A 70 -17.89 13.75 -0.48
CA LEU A 70 -18.28 12.61 -1.30
C LEU A 70 -19.54 12.90 -2.15
N GLY A 71 -20.33 13.88 -1.72
CA GLY A 71 -21.54 14.33 -2.41
C GLY A 71 -22.77 14.37 -1.48
N THR A 72 -23.94 14.57 -2.06
CA THR A 72 -25.21 14.56 -1.32
C THR A 72 -25.48 13.19 -0.72
N SER A 73 -25.91 13.15 0.53
CA SER A 73 -26.19 11.89 1.22
C SER A 73 -27.42 11.21 0.62
N GLU A 74 -27.32 9.92 0.34
CA GLU A 74 -28.47 9.11 -0.16
C GLU A 74 -29.62 9.04 0.87
N LYS A 75 -29.30 9.21 2.16
CA LYS A 75 -30.27 9.10 3.27
C LYS A 75 -31.08 10.39 3.45
N ASN A 76 -30.47 11.54 3.17
CA ASN A 76 -31.10 12.84 3.31
C ASN A 76 -30.49 13.85 2.31
N PRO A 77 -31.28 14.33 1.33
CA PRO A 77 -30.82 15.34 0.37
C PRO A 77 -30.38 16.68 0.96
N GLU A 78 -30.77 16.99 2.21
CA GLU A 78 -30.32 18.19 2.93
C GLU A 78 -28.93 18.02 3.57
N LEU A 79 -28.36 16.82 3.51
CA LEU A 79 -27.03 16.50 4.03
C LEU A 79 -26.08 16.12 2.88
N MET A 80 -24.79 16.31 3.12
CA MET A 80 -23.71 15.79 2.31
C MET A 80 -22.87 14.83 3.15
N ASP A 81 -22.33 13.79 2.51
CA ASP A 81 -21.39 12.88 3.14
C ASP A 81 -19.96 13.40 2.89
N VAL A 82 -19.16 13.45 3.95
CA VAL A 82 -17.79 13.98 3.95
C VAL A 82 -16.86 12.93 4.54
N LEU A 83 -15.82 12.57 3.80
CA LEU A 83 -14.75 11.70 4.27
C LEU A 83 -13.73 12.53 5.04
N LEU A 84 -13.59 12.28 6.33
CA LEU A 84 -12.50 12.80 7.15
C LEU A 84 -11.33 11.82 7.15
N ALA A 85 -10.11 12.36 7.03
CA ALA A 85 -8.87 11.65 7.27
C ALA A 85 -8.03 12.42 8.31
N ALA A 86 -7.64 11.75 9.38
CA ALA A 86 -6.90 12.37 10.47
C ALA A 86 -5.68 11.54 10.87
N SER A 87 -4.52 12.18 11.05
CA SER A 87 -3.30 11.54 11.56
C SER A 87 -2.57 12.42 12.55
N ARG A 88 -1.91 11.81 13.54
CA ARG A 88 -1.06 12.56 14.49
C ARG A 88 -0.03 13.39 13.73
N SER A 89 0.16 14.65 14.12
CA SER A 89 1.07 15.59 13.45
C SER A 89 2.49 15.04 13.35
N GLU A 90 2.95 14.33 14.37
CA GLU A 90 4.25 13.62 14.40
C GLU A 90 4.46 12.71 13.16
N ASN A 91 3.43 11.98 12.71
CA ASN A 91 3.55 11.09 11.55
C ASN A 91 3.82 11.86 10.26
N VAL A 92 3.23 13.06 10.14
CA VAL A 92 3.37 13.96 8.99
C VAL A 92 4.71 14.67 9.06
N ASP A 93 4.98 15.30 10.20
CA ASP A 93 6.17 16.12 10.45
C ASP A 93 7.46 15.33 10.27
N ASP A 94 7.51 14.07 10.74
CA ASP A 94 8.65 13.18 10.55
C ASP A 94 9.00 12.99 9.07
N ARG A 95 7.97 12.84 8.22
CA ARG A 95 8.16 12.65 6.77
C ARG A 95 8.58 13.93 6.08
N VAL A 96 7.99 15.06 6.47
CA VAL A 96 8.36 16.39 5.98
C VAL A 96 9.82 16.68 6.32
N ALA A 97 10.22 16.51 7.58
CA ALA A 97 11.58 16.74 8.04
C ALA A 97 12.60 15.85 7.30
N VAL A 98 12.27 14.58 7.06
CA VAL A 98 13.15 13.67 6.31
C VAL A 98 13.33 14.10 4.85
N LEU A 99 12.30 14.63 4.19
CA LEU A 99 12.39 15.21 2.85
C LEU A 99 13.21 16.51 2.82
N GLU A 100 13.02 17.39 3.80
CA GLU A 100 13.78 18.63 3.93
C GLU A 100 15.28 18.36 4.11
N LEU A 101 15.63 17.38 4.95
CA LEU A 101 17.00 16.90 5.10
C LEU A 101 17.58 16.41 3.78
N ALA A 102 16.75 15.92 2.86
CA ALA A 102 17.13 15.50 1.52
C ALA A 102 17.22 16.64 0.48
N GLY A 103 16.75 17.85 0.83
CA GLY A 103 16.62 18.99 -0.07
C GLY A 103 15.41 18.90 -0.99
N LEU A 104 14.36 18.20 -0.54
CA LEU A 104 13.06 18.10 -1.19
C LEU A 104 11.99 18.83 -0.35
N THR A 105 10.90 19.20 -1.00
CA THR A 105 9.68 19.73 -0.36
C THR A 105 8.59 18.68 -0.44
N ALA A 106 7.94 18.39 0.69
CA ALA A 106 6.74 17.56 0.72
C ALA A 106 5.60 18.35 0.05
N ALA A 107 5.19 17.93 -1.15
CA ALA A 107 4.06 18.55 -1.84
C ALA A 107 2.73 17.91 -1.41
N ILE A 108 2.76 16.61 -1.12
CA ILE A 108 1.60 15.81 -0.72
C ILE A 108 2.04 14.87 0.39
N VAL A 109 1.24 14.79 1.45
CA VAL A 109 1.33 13.73 2.46
C VAL A 109 0.03 12.95 2.41
N ASP A 110 0.09 11.77 1.81
CA ASP A 110 -1.06 10.94 1.46
C ASP A 110 -1.23 9.76 2.43
N VAL A 111 -2.25 8.92 2.20
CA VAL A 111 -2.42 7.65 2.90
C VAL A 111 -2.01 6.50 1.98
N GLU A 112 -1.29 5.51 2.51
CA GLU A 112 -0.83 4.36 1.72
C GLU A 112 -1.96 3.61 1.01
N ALA A 113 -3.16 3.54 1.62
CA ALA A 113 -4.33 2.93 0.99
C ALA A 113 -4.74 3.65 -0.30
N TYR A 114 -4.78 4.99 -0.31
CA TYR A 114 -5.16 5.76 -1.50
C TYR A 114 -4.06 5.73 -2.57
N ALA A 115 -2.79 5.75 -2.16
CA ALA A 115 -1.69 5.50 -3.09
C ALA A 115 -1.81 4.10 -3.72
N MET A 116 -2.16 3.06 -2.94
CA MET A 116 -2.41 1.73 -3.48
C MET A 116 -3.59 1.71 -4.46
N GLU A 117 -4.72 2.35 -4.14
CA GLU A 117 -5.87 2.48 -5.04
C GLU A 117 -5.48 3.12 -6.38
N ASN A 118 -4.74 4.24 -6.33
CA ASN A 118 -4.21 4.91 -7.51
C ASN A 118 -3.30 4.00 -8.33
N ALA A 119 -2.41 3.24 -7.70
CA ALA A 119 -1.56 2.29 -8.41
C ALA A 119 -2.35 1.14 -9.05
N CYS A 120 -3.42 0.68 -8.39
CA CYS A 120 -4.31 -0.35 -8.92
C CYS A 120 -5.03 0.08 -10.19
N SER A 121 -5.25 1.39 -10.40
CA SER A 121 -5.77 1.91 -11.69
C SER A 121 -4.91 1.50 -12.89
N GLN A 122 -3.61 1.28 -12.69
CA GLN A 122 -2.67 0.83 -13.74
C GLN A 122 -2.68 -0.70 -13.94
N LEU A 123 -3.35 -1.43 -13.06
CA LEU A 123 -3.50 -2.88 -13.14
C LEU A 123 -4.79 -3.29 -13.84
N VAL A 124 -5.70 -2.37 -14.11
CA VAL A 124 -7.04 -2.64 -14.66
C VAL A 124 -7.00 -3.58 -15.87
N ASP A 125 -6.09 -3.37 -16.82
CA ASP A 125 -5.97 -4.22 -18.02
C ASP A 125 -5.41 -5.63 -17.75
N GLN A 126 -4.86 -5.86 -16.56
CA GLN A 126 -4.33 -7.14 -16.09
C GLN A 126 -5.37 -7.92 -15.26
N LEU A 127 -6.49 -7.28 -14.90
CA LEU A 127 -7.53 -7.86 -14.06
C LEU A 127 -8.64 -8.48 -14.90
N PRO A 128 -9.33 -9.53 -14.39
CA PRO A 128 -10.55 -10.04 -15.00
C PRO A 128 -11.58 -8.93 -15.21
N GLU A 129 -12.23 -8.91 -16.38
CA GLU A 129 -13.27 -7.92 -16.73
C GLU A 129 -12.90 -6.45 -16.43
N HIS A 130 -11.60 -6.12 -16.49
CA HIS A 130 -11.09 -4.78 -16.15
C HIS A 130 -11.47 -4.31 -14.73
N GLY A 131 -11.71 -5.24 -13.80
CA GLY A 131 -12.14 -4.95 -12.43
C GLY A 131 -13.60 -4.48 -12.31
N VAL A 132 -14.38 -4.50 -13.40
CA VAL A 132 -15.78 -4.09 -13.40
C VAL A 132 -16.65 -5.20 -12.82
N ASP A 133 -17.45 -4.86 -11.83
CA ASP A 133 -18.26 -5.76 -10.99
C ASP A 133 -17.43 -6.90 -10.38
N GLN A 134 -16.13 -6.69 -10.19
CA GLN A 134 -15.21 -7.64 -9.58
C GLN A 134 -14.81 -7.21 -8.18
N THR A 135 -14.51 -8.20 -7.34
CA THR A 135 -13.91 -8.07 -6.02
C THR A 135 -12.48 -8.62 -6.06
N ILE A 136 -11.50 -7.74 -5.99
CA ILE A 136 -10.08 -8.06 -6.18
C ILE A 136 -9.36 -7.87 -4.85
N ALA A 137 -8.61 -8.89 -4.42
CA ALA A 137 -7.77 -8.80 -3.23
C ALA A 137 -6.33 -8.45 -3.62
N VAL A 138 -5.79 -7.35 -3.12
CA VAL A 138 -4.40 -6.96 -3.28
C VAL A 138 -3.66 -7.23 -1.96
N ALA A 139 -2.78 -8.22 -1.95
CA ALA A 139 -1.94 -8.57 -0.82
C ALA A 139 -0.54 -7.94 -1.00
N ASP A 140 -0.29 -6.82 -0.33
CA ASP A 140 1.03 -6.17 -0.30
C ASP A 140 1.89 -6.78 0.81
N ILE A 141 2.86 -7.61 0.43
CA ILE A 141 3.72 -8.36 1.35
C ILE A 141 5.10 -7.70 1.42
N GLY A 142 5.21 -6.76 2.38
CA GLY A 142 6.43 -6.02 2.67
C GLY A 142 7.49 -6.82 3.43
N ALA A 143 8.41 -6.10 4.07
CA ALA A 143 9.44 -6.72 4.90
C ALA A 143 8.90 -7.16 6.28
N THR A 144 8.16 -6.29 6.97
CA THR A 144 7.67 -6.55 8.33
C THR A 144 6.15 -6.62 8.42
N THR A 145 5.47 -6.02 7.45
CA THR A 145 4.02 -5.84 7.44
C THR A 145 3.47 -6.36 6.13
N THR A 146 2.29 -6.97 6.22
CA THR A 146 1.47 -7.36 5.08
C THR A 146 0.15 -6.64 5.17
N THR A 147 -0.27 -6.00 4.08
CA THR A 147 -1.53 -5.27 3.99
C THR A 147 -2.41 -5.93 2.96
N LEU A 148 -3.61 -6.36 3.39
CA LEU A 148 -4.65 -6.79 2.47
C LEU A 148 -5.54 -5.58 2.17
N ASN A 149 -5.60 -5.17 0.90
CA ASN A 149 -6.61 -4.26 0.40
C ASN A 149 -7.60 -5.06 -0.45
N VAL A 150 -8.90 -4.93 -0.22
CA VAL A 150 -9.91 -5.51 -1.10
C VAL A 150 -10.59 -4.38 -1.85
N LEU A 151 -10.57 -4.47 -3.17
CA LEU A 151 -11.19 -3.54 -4.07
C LEU A 151 -12.48 -4.14 -4.61
N HIS A 152 -13.53 -3.35 -4.70
CA HIS A 152 -14.73 -3.67 -5.46
C HIS A 152 -14.99 -2.53 -6.43
N ASN A 153 -15.18 -2.82 -7.72
CA ASN A 153 -15.30 -1.77 -8.75
C ASN A 153 -14.12 -0.78 -8.72
N ASN A 154 -12.90 -1.30 -8.57
CA ASN A 154 -11.65 -0.53 -8.47
C ASN A 154 -11.57 0.48 -7.30
N LYS A 155 -12.46 0.37 -6.30
CA LYS A 155 -12.47 1.18 -5.08
C LYS A 155 -12.14 0.31 -3.88
N ILE A 156 -11.27 0.76 -2.98
CA ILE A 156 -10.97 0.02 -1.75
C ILE A 156 -12.19 0.02 -0.84
N ILE A 157 -12.66 -1.18 -0.48
CA ILE A 157 -13.78 -1.40 0.45
C ILE A 157 -13.33 -2.02 1.78
N TYR A 158 -12.09 -2.50 1.84
CA TYR A 158 -11.52 -3.12 3.03
C TYR A 158 -10.01 -2.98 3.03
N THR A 159 -9.44 -2.60 4.16
CA THR A 159 -7.98 -2.60 4.38
C THR A 159 -7.69 -3.23 5.74
N ARG A 160 -6.72 -4.15 5.78
CA ARG A 160 -6.21 -4.69 7.04
C ARG A 160 -4.73 -5.00 6.99
N GLU A 161 -4.02 -4.49 7.99
CA GLU A 161 -2.60 -4.75 8.19
C GLU A 161 -2.36 -5.90 9.17
N GLN A 162 -1.30 -6.68 8.94
CA GLN A 162 -0.83 -7.72 9.85
C GLN A 162 0.71 -7.74 9.91
N ASN A 163 1.25 -8.06 11.08
CA ASN A 163 2.70 -8.17 11.31
C ASN A 163 3.26 -9.48 10.76
N PHE A 164 3.41 -9.55 9.44
CA PHE A 164 4.02 -10.64 8.71
C PHE A 164 4.75 -10.08 7.48
N GLY A 165 5.88 -10.66 7.09
CA GLY A 165 6.58 -10.22 5.89
C GLY A 165 7.93 -10.89 5.66
N GLY A 166 8.60 -10.47 4.58
CA GLY A 166 9.83 -11.06 4.07
C GLY A 166 11.06 -10.98 4.97
N ARG A 167 11.00 -10.22 6.09
CA ARG A 167 12.04 -10.19 7.12
C ARG A 167 12.12 -11.53 7.84
N GLN A 168 11.01 -12.24 8.04
CA GLN A 168 11.02 -13.58 8.65
C GLN A 168 11.87 -14.55 7.83
N LEU A 169 11.73 -14.53 6.50
CA LEU A 169 12.57 -15.30 5.59
C LEU A 169 14.05 -14.90 5.70
N THR A 170 14.33 -13.59 5.79
CA THR A 170 15.70 -13.07 5.90
C THR A 170 16.37 -13.51 7.21
N GLU A 171 15.62 -13.47 8.32
CA GLU A 171 16.10 -13.90 9.64
C GLU A 171 16.33 -15.41 9.71
N GLU A 172 15.50 -16.21 9.02
CA GLU A 172 15.71 -17.65 8.95
C GLU A 172 16.96 -18.01 8.12
N ILE A 173 17.22 -17.31 7.02
CA ILE A 173 18.46 -17.44 6.25
C ILE A 173 19.67 -17.10 7.13
N GLN A 174 19.61 -15.98 7.87
CA GLN A 174 20.66 -15.58 8.81
C GLN A 174 20.91 -16.67 9.87
N ARG A 175 19.86 -17.18 10.51
CA ARG A 175 19.96 -18.19 11.57
C ARG A 175 20.56 -19.50 11.05
N ARG A 176 20.10 -19.97 9.89
CA ARG A 176 20.47 -21.29 9.36
C ARG A 176 21.86 -21.33 8.75
N TYR A 177 22.29 -20.24 8.11
CA TYR A 177 23.56 -20.18 7.38
C TYR A 177 24.63 -19.29 8.04
N GLY A 178 24.33 -18.70 9.20
CA GLY A 178 25.28 -17.87 9.94
C GLY A 178 25.68 -16.58 9.21
N LEU A 179 24.81 -16.07 8.33
CA LEU A 179 25.02 -14.84 7.56
C LEU A 179 24.63 -13.60 8.37
N SER A 180 25.22 -12.45 8.06
CA SER A 180 24.69 -11.16 8.51
C SER A 180 23.34 -10.85 7.85
N LEU A 181 22.59 -9.89 8.39
CA LEU A 181 21.31 -9.45 7.83
C LEU A 181 21.44 -8.96 6.38
N GLU A 182 22.52 -8.25 6.06
CA GLU A 182 22.79 -7.73 4.72
C GLU A 182 23.11 -8.87 3.74
N GLU A 183 23.98 -9.79 4.13
CA GLU A 183 24.31 -10.98 3.33
C GLU A 183 23.09 -11.87 3.10
N ALA A 184 22.28 -12.10 4.13
CA ALA A 184 21.03 -12.87 4.02
C ALA A 184 20.03 -12.20 3.07
N GLY A 185 19.89 -10.88 3.13
CA GLY A 185 19.04 -10.11 2.22
C GLY A 185 19.52 -10.16 0.77
N MET A 186 20.83 -10.10 0.54
CA MET A 186 21.41 -10.27 -0.80
C MET A 186 21.21 -11.69 -1.32
N ALA A 187 21.51 -12.71 -0.50
CA ALA A 187 21.36 -14.11 -0.87
C ALA A 187 19.88 -14.48 -1.16
N LYS A 188 18.93 -13.91 -0.43
CA LYS A 188 17.49 -14.03 -0.72
C LYS A 188 17.13 -13.59 -2.15
N ARG A 189 17.78 -12.54 -2.66
CA ARG A 189 17.49 -11.98 -4.00
C ARG A 189 18.33 -12.60 -5.11
N GLN A 190 19.59 -12.93 -4.84
CA GLN A 190 20.57 -13.37 -5.83
C GLN A 190 20.76 -14.89 -5.87
N GLY A 191 20.30 -15.61 -4.84
CA GLY A 191 20.58 -17.03 -4.64
C GLY A 191 21.97 -17.26 -4.02
N GLY A 192 22.58 -18.41 -4.36
CA GLY A 192 23.88 -18.82 -3.81
C GLY A 192 23.81 -19.47 -2.42
N LEU A 193 22.60 -19.80 -1.96
CA LEU A 193 22.39 -20.58 -0.74
C LEU A 193 22.50 -22.09 -1.02
N PRO A 194 22.83 -22.92 -0.01
CA PRO A 194 22.94 -24.36 -0.18
C PRO A 194 21.61 -25.02 -0.62
N ASP A 195 21.69 -26.22 -1.19
CA ASP A 195 20.55 -26.92 -1.82
C ASP A 195 19.35 -27.15 -0.88
N ASN A 196 19.59 -27.21 0.43
CA ASN A 196 18.54 -27.38 1.43
C ASN A 196 17.72 -26.09 1.69
N TYR A 197 18.14 -24.93 1.16
CA TYR A 197 17.43 -23.66 1.32
C TYR A 197 15.99 -23.72 0.79
N VAL A 198 15.80 -24.24 -0.42
CA VAL A 198 14.48 -24.27 -1.04
C VAL A 198 13.51 -25.13 -0.20
N PRO A 199 13.78 -26.42 0.05
CA PRO A 199 12.83 -27.26 0.78
C PRO A 199 12.69 -26.92 2.27
N GLU A 200 13.74 -26.45 2.94
CA GLU A 200 13.73 -26.28 4.40
C GLU A 200 13.45 -24.84 4.86
N VAL A 201 13.57 -23.85 3.98
CA VAL A 201 13.44 -22.43 4.34
C VAL A 201 12.45 -21.70 3.43
N LEU A 202 12.62 -21.79 2.10
CA LEU A 202 11.81 -21.03 1.17
C LEU A 202 10.38 -21.57 1.06
N GLU A 203 10.20 -22.88 0.86
CA GLU A 203 8.87 -23.49 0.74
C GLU A 203 8.03 -23.33 2.03
N PRO A 204 8.56 -23.54 3.25
CA PRO A 204 7.83 -23.22 4.48
C PRO A 204 7.41 -21.75 4.59
N PHE A 205 8.24 -20.83 4.10
CA PHE A 205 7.88 -19.41 4.06
C PHE A 205 6.78 -19.12 3.05
N LYS A 206 6.80 -19.73 1.85
CA LYS A 206 5.72 -19.60 0.86
C LYS A 206 4.40 -20.17 1.39
N GLU A 207 4.43 -21.30 2.08
CA GLU A 207 3.25 -21.86 2.78
C GLU A 207 2.71 -20.90 3.84
N ALA A 208 3.60 -20.27 4.63
CA ALA A 208 3.21 -19.27 5.61
C ALA A 208 2.59 -18.02 4.94
N MET A 209 3.10 -17.58 3.78
CA MET A 209 2.50 -16.51 2.99
C MET A 209 1.07 -16.88 2.55
N ALA A 210 0.88 -18.07 1.99
CA ALA A 210 -0.45 -18.52 1.56
C ALA A 210 -1.45 -18.60 2.73
N GLN A 211 -1.02 -19.11 3.89
CA GLN A 211 -1.84 -19.12 5.10
C GLN A 211 -2.19 -17.71 5.58
N GLN A 212 -1.25 -16.78 5.49
CA GLN A 212 -1.44 -15.40 5.89
C GLN A 212 -2.46 -14.67 5.00
N VAL A 213 -2.38 -14.88 3.68
CA VAL A 213 -3.36 -14.36 2.72
C VAL A 213 -4.73 -14.99 2.97
N SER A 214 -4.79 -16.32 3.14
CA SER A 214 -6.02 -17.06 3.47
C SER A 214 -6.74 -16.48 4.69
N ARG A 215 -6.00 -16.29 5.78
CA ARG A 215 -6.53 -15.76 7.04
C ARG A 215 -7.05 -14.33 6.87
N SER A 216 -6.34 -13.51 6.10
CA SER A 216 -6.75 -12.12 5.84
C SER A 216 -8.05 -12.06 5.03
N LEU A 217 -8.21 -12.94 4.03
CA LEU A 217 -9.46 -13.08 3.28
C LEU A 217 -10.61 -13.58 4.15
N GLN A 218 -10.37 -14.59 5.00
CA GLN A 218 -11.40 -15.07 5.95
C GLN A 218 -11.91 -13.96 6.86
N PHE A 219 -11.01 -13.09 7.33
CA PHE A 219 -11.42 -11.93 8.11
C PHE A 219 -12.29 -10.96 7.30
N PHE A 220 -11.90 -10.65 6.06
CA PHE A 220 -12.73 -9.84 5.17
C PHE A 220 -14.13 -10.44 4.98
N PHE A 221 -14.22 -11.72 4.64
CA PHE A 221 -15.50 -12.41 4.44
C PHE A 221 -16.38 -12.42 5.70
N SER A 222 -15.76 -12.59 6.88
CA SER A 222 -16.49 -12.56 8.16
C SER A 222 -17.03 -11.17 8.55
N SER A 223 -16.45 -10.10 7.98
CA SER A 223 -16.75 -8.71 8.33
C SER A 223 -17.56 -7.98 7.25
N SER A 224 -17.88 -8.63 6.15
CA SER A 224 -18.52 -8.02 4.98
C SER A 224 -19.65 -8.89 4.42
N ALA A 225 -20.36 -8.38 3.42
CA ALA A 225 -21.38 -9.14 2.69
C ALA A 225 -20.78 -10.08 1.62
N TYR A 226 -19.47 -9.99 1.37
CA TYR A 226 -18.78 -10.75 0.33
C TYR A 226 -18.32 -12.11 0.87
N SER A 227 -18.49 -13.17 0.06
CA SER A 227 -18.08 -14.53 0.44
C SER A 227 -16.92 -15.08 -0.41
N SER A 228 -16.48 -14.34 -1.42
CA SER A 228 -15.39 -14.70 -2.32
C SER A 228 -14.71 -13.44 -2.87
N VAL A 229 -13.54 -13.64 -3.48
CA VAL A 229 -12.89 -12.66 -4.36
C VAL A 229 -12.58 -13.37 -5.68
N GLU A 230 -12.61 -12.64 -6.79
CA GLU A 230 -12.42 -13.22 -8.12
C GLU A 230 -10.94 -13.35 -8.50
N HIS A 231 -10.07 -12.53 -7.91
CA HIS A 231 -8.63 -12.56 -8.17
C HIS A 231 -7.81 -12.07 -6.98
N ILE A 232 -6.58 -12.58 -6.84
CA ILE A 232 -5.59 -12.15 -5.86
C ILE A 232 -4.38 -11.55 -6.57
N VAL A 233 -4.10 -10.28 -6.30
CA VAL A 233 -2.91 -9.57 -6.78
C VAL A 233 -1.88 -9.53 -5.67
N LEU A 234 -0.67 -10.00 -5.94
CA LEU A 234 0.45 -9.98 -5.01
C LEU A 234 1.34 -8.77 -5.27
N ALA A 235 1.43 -7.88 -4.27
CA ALA A 235 2.28 -6.69 -4.28
C ALA A 235 3.36 -6.79 -3.20
N GLY A 236 4.29 -5.84 -3.18
CA GLY A 236 5.39 -5.82 -2.24
C GLY A 236 6.58 -6.69 -2.66
N GLY A 237 7.74 -6.43 -2.05
CA GLY A 237 9.00 -7.07 -2.47
C GLY A 237 9.08 -8.57 -2.19
N SER A 238 8.22 -9.12 -1.32
CA SER A 238 8.16 -10.57 -1.10
C SER A 238 7.36 -11.31 -2.18
N SER A 239 6.60 -10.58 -2.99
CA SER A 239 5.82 -11.15 -4.10
C SER A 239 6.66 -11.46 -5.33
N SER A 240 7.93 -10.99 -5.37
CA SER A 240 8.90 -11.40 -6.39
C SER A 240 9.52 -12.78 -6.14
N ILE A 241 9.06 -13.52 -5.12
CA ILE A 241 9.53 -14.90 -4.87
C ILE A 241 8.98 -15.81 -5.99
N PRO A 242 9.84 -16.53 -6.73
CA PRO A 242 9.37 -17.44 -7.78
C PRO A 242 8.45 -18.53 -7.24
N GLY A 243 7.36 -18.82 -7.93
CA GLY A 243 6.47 -19.92 -7.56
C GLY A 243 5.42 -19.56 -6.51
N VAL A 244 5.32 -18.29 -6.08
CA VAL A 244 4.51 -17.90 -4.92
C VAL A 244 3.06 -17.63 -5.29
N ASP A 245 2.82 -17.03 -6.44
CA ASP A 245 1.51 -16.85 -7.05
C ASP A 245 0.88 -18.20 -7.37
N GLU A 246 1.60 -19.14 -8.00
CA GLU A 246 1.03 -20.46 -8.30
C GLU A 246 0.70 -21.24 -7.02
N LEU A 247 1.54 -21.16 -5.98
CA LEU A 247 1.25 -21.80 -4.70
C LEU A 247 0.01 -21.19 -4.03
N ILE A 248 -0.12 -19.86 -4.04
CA ILE A 248 -1.28 -19.18 -3.47
C ILE A 248 -2.55 -19.53 -4.24
N GLU A 249 -2.48 -19.56 -5.58
CA GLU A 249 -3.60 -19.98 -6.43
C GLU A 249 -4.03 -21.42 -6.13
N GLU A 250 -3.08 -22.35 -6.04
CA GLU A 250 -3.38 -23.75 -5.70
C GLU A 250 -4.07 -23.87 -4.33
N LYS A 251 -3.51 -23.21 -3.32
CA LYS A 251 -3.98 -23.31 -1.93
C LYS A 251 -5.32 -22.64 -1.68
N LEU A 252 -5.59 -21.53 -2.37
CA LEU A 252 -6.80 -20.73 -2.19
C LEU A 252 -7.85 -21.01 -3.26
N SER A 253 -7.51 -21.78 -4.30
CA SER A 253 -8.37 -22.03 -5.46
C SER A 253 -8.94 -20.74 -6.04
N THR A 254 -8.13 -19.68 -6.05
CA THR A 254 -8.48 -18.35 -6.54
C THR A 254 -7.33 -17.87 -7.43
N PRO A 255 -7.60 -17.43 -8.68
CA PRO A 255 -6.55 -16.95 -9.58
C PRO A 255 -5.64 -15.93 -8.91
N ALA A 256 -4.32 -16.08 -9.07
CA ALA A 256 -3.35 -15.18 -8.48
C ALA A 256 -2.35 -14.64 -9.51
N SER A 257 -1.92 -13.40 -9.35
CA SER A 257 -0.87 -12.81 -10.19
C SER A 257 -0.01 -11.82 -9.42
N VAL A 258 1.22 -11.60 -9.88
CA VAL A 258 2.12 -10.59 -9.31
C VAL A 258 1.86 -9.22 -9.94
N ALA A 259 1.75 -8.19 -9.11
CA ALA A 259 1.48 -6.82 -9.54
C ALA A 259 2.62 -6.25 -10.40
N ASN A 260 2.25 -5.63 -11.52
CA ASN A 260 3.16 -4.80 -12.29
C ASN A 260 2.47 -3.50 -12.76
N PRO A 261 2.61 -2.39 -12.02
CA PRO A 261 1.94 -1.13 -12.38
C PRO A 261 2.53 -0.46 -13.63
N PHE A 262 3.64 -0.99 -14.16
CA PHE A 262 4.37 -0.39 -15.28
C PHE A 262 4.09 -1.09 -16.62
N ALA A 263 3.23 -2.11 -16.66
CA ALA A 263 3.01 -2.93 -17.85
C ALA A 263 2.61 -2.12 -19.09
N ASN A 264 1.80 -1.07 -18.91
CA ASN A 264 1.31 -0.19 -19.97
C ASN A 264 2.07 1.14 -20.07
N MET A 265 3.17 1.30 -19.32
CA MET A 265 3.93 2.55 -19.29
C MET A 265 5.11 2.52 -20.27
N SER A 266 5.38 3.67 -20.88
CA SER A 266 6.61 3.87 -21.65
C SER A 266 7.82 3.97 -20.72
N VAL A 267 8.84 3.14 -20.94
CA VAL A 267 10.06 3.13 -20.11
C VAL A 267 11.14 4.01 -20.74
N SER A 268 11.62 5.00 -19.98
CA SER A 268 12.73 5.87 -20.40
C SER A 268 14.02 5.05 -20.66
N SER A 269 14.80 5.44 -21.66
CA SER A 269 16.09 4.80 -21.98
C SER A 269 17.14 4.86 -20.86
N LYS A 270 16.92 5.71 -19.84
CA LYS A 270 17.78 5.79 -18.64
C LYS A 270 17.44 4.74 -17.58
N VAL A 271 16.30 4.07 -17.70
CA VAL A 271 15.83 3.04 -16.76
C VAL A 271 16.19 1.67 -17.32
N LYS A 272 16.70 0.78 -16.45
CA LYS A 272 16.99 -0.61 -16.82
C LYS A 272 15.71 -1.44 -16.73
N PRO A 273 15.14 -1.94 -17.84
CA PRO A 273 13.83 -2.61 -17.80
C PRO A 273 13.81 -3.86 -16.90
N GLN A 274 14.90 -4.64 -16.89
CA GLN A 274 15.01 -5.85 -16.05
C GLN A 274 14.97 -5.52 -14.55
N ALA A 275 15.64 -4.45 -14.13
CA ALA A 275 15.63 -4.02 -12.73
C ALA A 275 14.24 -3.48 -12.34
N LEU A 276 13.61 -2.69 -13.22
CA LEU A 276 12.25 -2.21 -13.01
C LEU A 276 11.27 -3.37 -12.86
N SER A 277 11.34 -4.38 -13.73
CA SER A 277 10.46 -5.55 -13.67
C SER A 277 10.65 -6.37 -12.40
N ALA A 278 11.88 -6.50 -11.89
CA ALA A 278 12.17 -7.26 -10.67
C ALA A 278 11.64 -6.57 -9.40
N ASP A 279 11.69 -5.24 -9.38
CA ASP A 279 11.21 -4.42 -8.26
C ASP A 279 9.75 -3.94 -8.46
N ALA A 280 9.11 -4.24 -9.60
CA ALA A 280 7.78 -3.76 -9.98
C ALA A 280 6.70 -3.93 -8.89
N PRO A 281 6.49 -5.13 -8.30
CA PRO A 281 5.47 -5.30 -7.27
C PRO A 281 5.78 -4.49 -5.99
N ALA A 282 7.07 -4.23 -5.69
CA ALA A 282 7.48 -3.44 -4.54
C ALA A 282 7.28 -1.92 -4.73
N LEU A 283 6.99 -1.48 -5.96
CA LEU A 283 6.86 -0.08 -6.31
C LEU A 283 5.39 0.39 -6.44
N MET A 284 4.42 -0.44 -6.05
CA MET A 284 2.99 -0.10 -6.09
C MET A 284 2.69 1.23 -5.37
N ILE A 285 3.02 1.35 -4.08
CA ILE A 285 2.79 2.59 -3.30
C ILE A 285 3.52 3.79 -3.91
N ALA A 286 4.78 3.61 -4.32
CA ALA A 286 5.57 4.68 -4.92
C ALA A 286 4.99 5.14 -6.27
N CYS A 287 4.44 4.21 -7.06
CA CYS A 287 3.75 4.51 -8.31
C CYS A 287 2.46 5.30 -8.03
N GLY A 288 1.65 4.85 -7.06
CA GLY A 288 0.45 5.56 -6.62
C GLY A 288 0.69 6.99 -6.18
N LEU A 289 1.73 7.19 -5.36
CA LEU A 289 2.16 8.52 -4.93
C LEU A 289 2.61 9.41 -6.09
N ALA A 290 3.27 8.84 -7.11
CA ALA A 290 3.67 9.60 -8.30
C ALA A 290 2.46 9.96 -9.19
N LEU A 291 1.43 9.10 -9.22
CA LEU A 291 0.21 9.33 -9.99
C LEU A 291 -0.62 10.51 -9.46
N ARG A 292 -0.44 10.90 -8.19
CA ARG A 292 -1.05 12.12 -7.61
C ARG A 292 -0.76 13.41 -8.37
N SER A 293 0.27 13.42 -9.22
CA SER A 293 0.57 14.58 -10.06
C SER A 293 -0.37 14.76 -11.27
N PHE A 294 -1.23 13.77 -11.54
CA PHE A 294 -2.22 13.79 -12.62
C PHE A 294 -3.66 13.96 -12.12
N ASP A 295 -3.85 14.01 -10.80
CA ASP A 295 -5.13 14.30 -10.14
C ASP A 295 -5.49 15.80 -10.27
#